data_AF-A0A0F7SJN7-F1
#
_entry.id   AF-A0A0F7SJN7-F1
#
_cell.length_a   1.000
_cell.length_b   1.000
_cell.length_c   1.000
_cell.angle_alpha   90.00
_cell.angle_beta   90.00
_cell.angle_gamma   90.00
#
_symmetry.space_group_name_H-M   'P 1'
#
loop_
_entity.id
_entity.type
_entity.pdbx_description
1 polymer ?
#
loop_
_entity_poly.entity_id
_entity_poly.type
_entity_poly.pdbx_seq_one_letter_code
_entity_poly.pdbx_strand_id
1 'polypeptide(L)'
;MALAHWRSLSMSPSQLSLAHVLKSGQSFRWTLTRLAPPEKVSQDIDLATEEYSLCLSDRLVVLRQTATQLYYQAIFPASSASAAFTTDPKLDRTTIEWIKKYFQLDVDLVQLESDWAARDQVYSKGKQVGTLLPGVRVLNQDPWECLFGFICSSNNNIARITSMVQSAAHHFSPPLLTYQPPPSSQVTGGAIAAAASDMTVSANPKAYHPFPPPSSFTDASTVPTLLSLGFGYRSKFIHQTARLLVESHSDPQKYLESLRALPTDKAREALLEFTGVGPKVADCVLLMSLGKKEVVPLDVHVVGFAERLYGLRTGGKGKGMTKSVYGITQSKLREVWGDWAGWTQAVLFASDLPFLMSSIANPTTRPIKPVKIKVLPKIESSESSIITSFSVEAKGELTLEGVLASERINKRETVERIGQGESKPSSLELEAESMGDRIKRRRRGEL
;
A
#
# COMPACT_ATOMS: atom_id res chain seq x y z
N MET A 1 8.24 -27.33 24.72
CA MET A 1 9.59 -26.79 24.43
C MET A 1 9.62 -25.76 23.28
N ALA A 2 8.52 -25.48 22.56
CA ALA A 2 8.55 -24.68 21.31
C ALA A 2 8.56 -23.13 21.48
N LEU A 3 8.50 -22.58 22.69
CA LEU A 3 8.30 -21.14 22.94
C LEU A 3 9.44 -20.43 23.69
N ALA A 4 10.54 -21.12 24.02
CA ALA A 4 11.65 -20.52 24.77
C ALA A 4 12.35 -19.34 24.05
N HIS A 5 12.07 -19.14 22.76
CA HIS A 5 12.82 -18.24 21.88
C HIS A 5 12.02 -17.04 21.36
N TRP A 6 10.71 -16.95 21.64
CA TRP A 6 9.92 -15.80 21.24
C TRP A 6 10.08 -14.65 22.24
N ARG A 7 10.15 -13.43 21.70
CA ARG A 7 10.04 -12.18 22.44
C ARG A 7 8.77 -11.46 22.02
N SER A 8 8.29 -10.53 22.83
CA SER A 8 7.07 -9.78 22.53
C SER A 8 7.19 -8.30 22.84
N LEU A 9 6.34 -7.52 22.18
CA LEU A 9 6.04 -6.13 22.48
C LEU A 9 4.53 -6.01 22.67
N SER A 10 4.10 -5.30 23.71
CA SER A 10 2.71 -4.88 23.83
C SER A 10 2.38 -3.97 22.65
N MET A 11 1.52 -4.45 21.76
CA MET A 11 1.23 -3.80 20.48
C MET A 11 -0.19 -4.12 20.05
N SER A 12 -1.08 -3.14 20.20
CA SER A 12 -2.45 -3.24 19.69
C SER A 12 -2.47 -3.21 18.15
N PRO A 13 -3.35 -3.97 17.49
CA PRO A 13 -3.64 -3.85 16.06
C PRO A 13 -3.97 -2.43 15.60
N SER A 14 -4.45 -1.55 16.48
CA SER A 14 -4.66 -0.11 16.18
C SER A 14 -3.36 0.66 15.99
N GLN A 15 -2.27 0.22 16.61
CA GLN A 15 -0.95 0.85 16.44
C GLN A 15 -0.16 0.22 15.30
N LEU A 16 -0.31 -1.08 15.07
CA LEU A 16 0.29 -1.81 13.95
C LEU A 16 -0.55 -3.04 13.64
N SER A 17 -0.95 -3.24 12.38
CA SER A 17 -1.51 -4.51 11.90
C SER A 17 -0.58 -5.10 10.84
N LEU A 18 0.07 -6.23 11.14
CA LEU A 18 0.93 -6.92 10.17
C LEU A 18 0.13 -7.29 8.91
N ALA A 19 -1.11 -7.75 9.09
CA ALA A 19 -1.99 -8.15 8.00
C ALA A 19 -2.34 -6.99 7.06
N HIS A 20 -2.55 -5.79 7.60
CA HIS A 20 -2.91 -4.63 6.79
C HIS A 20 -1.67 -3.96 6.18
N VAL A 21 -0.52 -3.94 6.86
CA VAL A 21 0.70 -3.29 6.36
C VAL A 21 1.46 -4.16 5.36
N LEU A 22 1.73 -5.42 5.70
CA LEU A 22 2.64 -6.26 4.92
C LEU A 22 2.02 -6.76 3.60
N LYS A 23 0.71 -6.57 3.41
CA LYS A 23 -0.02 -6.91 2.19
C LYS A 23 -0.39 -5.68 1.35
N SER A 24 -0.16 -4.45 1.83
CA SER A 24 -0.64 -3.22 1.16
C SER A 24 0.27 -2.72 0.02
N GLY A 25 1.15 -3.55 -0.52
CA GLY A 25 2.03 -3.19 -1.64
C GLY A 25 3.15 -2.20 -1.29
N GLN A 26 3.52 -2.08 -0.01
CA GLN A 26 4.66 -1.27 0.42
C GLN A 26 5.98 -2.03 0.29
N SER A 27 6.02 -3.25 0.83
CA SER A 27 7.13 -4.19 0.68
C SER A 27 6.66 -5.43 -0.07
N PHE A 28 7.61 -6.07 -0.76
CA PHE A 28 7.36 -7.23 -1.64
C PHE A 28 8.17 -8.46 -1.20
N ARG A 29 8.73 -8.43 0.02
CA ARG A 29 9.72 -9.41 0.49
C ARG A 29 9.24 -10.28 1.66
N TRP A 30 8.16 -9.88 2.31
CA TRP A 30 7.56 -10.64 3.40
C TRP A 30 6.90 -11.91 2.86
N THR A 31 7.30 -13.05 3.41
CA THR A 31 6.63 -14.34 3.18
C THR A 31 5.60 -14.56 4.29
N LEU A 32 4.37 -14.87 3.90
CA LEU A 32 3.29 -15.24 4.82
C LEU A 32 3.09 -16.75 4.87
N THR A 33 3.08 -17.31 6.07
CA THR A 33 2.66 -18.68 6.36
C THR A 33 1.41 -18.65 7.24
N ARG A 34 0.33 -19.31 6.80
CA ARG A 34 -0.86 -19.53 7.63
C ARG A 34 -0.59 -20.64 8.63
N LEU A 35 -0.91 -20.44 9.89
CA LEU A 35 -0.68 -21.41 10.96
C LEU A 35 -1.88 -22.36 11.11
N ALA A 36 -1.62 -23.60 11.52
CA ALA A 36 -2.65 -24.51 12.00
C ALA A 36 -3.28 -23.98 13.30
N PRO A 37 -4.62 -24.04 13.49
CA PRO A 37 -5.22 -23.85 14.81
C PRO A 37 -4.51 -24.74 15.81
N PRO A 38 -4.14 -24.20 16.99
CA PRO A 38 -3.52 -25.02 18.01
C PRO A 38 -4.52 -26.07 18.49
N GLU A 39 -4.05 -27.31 18.72
CA GLU A 39 -4.88 -28.36 19.34
C GLU A 39 -5.36 -27.94 20.74
N LYS A 40 -4.52 -27.19 21.45
CA LYS A 40 -4.81 -26.56 22.74
C LYS A 40 -4.15 -25.19 22.80
N VAL A 41 -4.90 -24.17 23.19
CA VAL A 41 -4.34 -22.85 23.49
C VAL A 41 -3.69 -22.90 24.87
N SER A 42 -2.36 -22.71 24.91
CA SER A 42 -1.58 -22.74 26.15
C SER A 42 -1.00 -21.37 26.52
N GLN A 43 -0.71 -20.54 25.52
CA GLN A 43 -0.18 -19.18 25.65
C GLN A 43 -0.84 -18.25 24.63
N ASP A 44 -0.80 -16.93 24.85
CA ASP A 44 -1.41 -15.94 23.94
C ASP A 44 -0.88 -16.05 22.51
N ILE A 45 0.42 -16.32 22.31
CA ILE A 45 1.01 -16.53 20.98
C ILE A 45 0.38 -17.68 20.18
N ASP A 46 -0.22 -18.68 20.85
CA ASP A 46 -0.92 -19.78 20.19
C ASP A 46 -2.19 -19.29 19.46
N LEU A 47 -2.69 -18.10 19.81
CA LEU A 47 -3.80 -17.44 19.12
C LEU A 47 -3.41 -16.80 17.79
N ALA A 48 -2.11 -16.68 17.50
CA ALA A 48 -1.65 -16.14 16.21
C ALA A 48 -2.00 -17.12 15.07
N THR A 49 -2.56 -16.58 13.99
CA THR A 49 -3.00 -17.38 12.82
C THR A 49 -2.09 -17.24 11.61
N GLU A 50 -1.15 -16.29 11.67
CA GLU A 50 -0.25 -15.92 10.58
C GLU A 50 1.17 -15.75 11.12
N GLU A 51 2.15 -16.27 10.38
CA GLU A 51 3.57 -16.03 10.58
C GLU A 51 4.13 -15.29 9.37
N TYR A 52 4.86 -14.21 9.63
CA TYR A 52 5.49 -13.37 8.62
C TYR A 52 7.00 -13.49 8.74
N SER A 53 7.69 -13.74 7.62
CA SER A 53 9.14 -13.90 7.61
C SER A 53 9.82 -13.01 6.57
N LEU A 54 10.94 -12.40 6.94
CA LEU A 54 11.76 -11.54 6.08
C LEU A 54 13.25 -11.85 6.26
N CYS A 55 13.92 -12.22 5.18
CA CYS A 55 15.37 -12.44 5.18
C CYS A 55 16.12 -11.12 4.95
N LEU A 56 16.79 -10.65 5.99
CA LEU A 56 17.78 -9.57 5.92
C LEU A 56 19.13 -10.13 5.48
N SER A 57 20.13 -9.25 5.33
CA SER A 57 21.49 -9.65 4.94
C SER A 57 22.20 -10.55 5.96
N ASP A 58 21.82 -10.47 7.23
CA ASP A 58 22.51 -11.15 8.34
C ASP A 58 21.62 -12.09 9.17
N ARG A 59 20.30 -12.02 9.01
CA ARG A 59 19.33 -12.84 9.77
C ARG A 59 18.01 -13.02 9.03
N LEU A 60 17.25 -14.03 9.46
CA LEU A 60 15.83 -14.15 9.18
C LEU A 60 15.04 -13.59 10.36
N VAL A 61 14.18 -12.59 10.10
CA VAL A 61 13.22 -12.06 11.08
C VAL A 61 11.89 -12.79 10.90
N VAL A 62 11.31 -13.28 11.99
CA VAL A 62 10.01 -13.96 11.99
C VAL A 62 9.09 -13.26 12.99
N LEU A 63 7.88 -12.92 12.55
CA LEU A 63 6.89 -12.18 13.32
C LEU A 63 5.56 -12.95 13.39
N ARG A 64 4.90 -12.83 14.53
CA ARG A 64 3.49 -13.22 14.72
C ARG A 64 2.78 -12.12 15.49
N GLN A 65 1.46 -12.03 15.32
CA GLN A 65 0.68 -11.01 15.99
C GLN A 65 -0.61 -11.60 16.57
N THR A 66 -0.95 -11.16 17.77
CA THR A 66 -2.24 -11.41 18.43
C THR A 66 -2.98 -10.09 18.60
N ALA A 67 -4.13 -10.10 19.30
CA ALA A 67 -4.90 -8.89 19.55
C ALA A 67 -4.19 -7.87 20.47
N THR A 68 -3.13 -8.29 21.18
CA THR A 68 -2.44 -7.42 22.16
C THR A 68 -0.93 -7.41 22.04
N GLN A 69 -0.32 -8.38 21.35
CA GLN A 69 1.13 -8.55 21.29
C GLN A 69 1.63 -8.67 19.85
N LEU A 70 2.79 -8.05 19.60
CA LEU A 70 3.65 -8.36 18.47
C LEU A 70 4.76 -9.28 18.97
N TYR A 71 4.76 -10.52 18.52
CA TYR A 71 5.80 -11.50 18.79
C TYR A 71 6.87 -11.45 17.70
N TYR A 72 8.13 -11.56 18.11
CA TYR A 72 9.25 -11.60 17.18
C TYR A 72 10.33 -12.59 17.63
N GLN A 73 11.09 -13.05 16.65
CA GLN A 73 12.34 -13.79 16.83
C GLN A 73 13.26 -13.55 15.62
N ALA A 74 14.56 -13.76 15.82
CA ALA A 74 15.55 -13.73 14.76
C ALA A 74 16.37 -15.02 14.73
N ILE A 75 16.62 -15.50 13.53
CA ILE A 75 17.45 -16.67 13.25
C ILE A 75 18.68 -16.20 12.49
N PHE A 76 19.86 -16.54 12.99
CA PHE A 76 21.12 -16.17 12.38
C PHE A 76 21.75 -17.40 11.70
N PRO A 77 22.53 -17.20 10.64
CA PRO A 77 23.31 -18.29 10.07
C PRO A 77 24.27 -18.82 11.15
N ALA A 78 24.12 -20.10 11.50
CA ALA A 78 25.03 -20.76 12.43
C ALA A 78 26.32 -21.16 11.72
N SER A 79 27.45 -21.21 12.44
CA SER A 79 28.71 -21.75 11.90
C SER A 79 28.66 -23.27 11.61
N SER A 80 27.61 -23.97 12.05
CA SER A 80 27.36 -25.40 11.77
C SER A 80 25.89 -25.61 11.35
N ALA A 81 25.63 -26.64 10.55
CA ALA A 81 24.47 -26.88 9.66
C ALA A 81 23.01 -26.86 10.23
N SER A 82 22.74 -26.24 11.38
CA SER A 82 21.39 -25.94 11.85
C SER A 82 21.32 -24.51 12.35
N ALA A 83 20.54 -23.66 11.68
CA ALA A 83 20.32 -22.29 12.08
C ALA A 83 19.66 -22.27 13.48
N ALA A 84 20.30 -21.63 14.45
CA ALA A 84 19.81 -21.58 15.83
C ALA A 84 19.07 -20.27 16.09
N PHE A 85 17.95 -20.34 16.81
CA PHE A 85 17.30 -19.16 17.36
C PHE A 85 18.26 -18.46 18.33
N THR A 86 18.39 -17.13 18.22
CA THR A 86 19.29 -16.43 19.14
C THR A 86 18.69 -16.36 20.54
N THR A 87 19.54 -16.61 21.54
CA THR A 87 19.28 -16.24 22.94
C THR A 87 20.23 -15.13 23.40
N ASP A 88 21.10 -14.64 22.50
CA ASP A 88 22.05 -13.56 22.78
C ASP A 88 21.32 -12.22 22.92
N PRO A 89 21.35 -11.59 24.11
CA PRO A 89 20.69 -10.30 24.36
C PRO A 89 21.15 -9.17 23.43
N LYS A 90 22.40 -9.18 22.95
CA LYS A 90 22.91 -8.15 22.03
C LYS A 90 22.28 -8.28 20.65
N LEU A 91 22.22 -9.50 20.12
CA LEU A 91 21.59 -9.80 18.83
C LEU A 91 20.08 -9.56 18.90
N ASP A 92 19.44 -9.92 20.01
CA ASP A 92 18.05 -9.60 20.28
C ASP A 92 17.81 -8.08 20.25
N ARG A 93 18.64 -7.30 20.95
CA ARG A 93 18.58 -5.83 20.93
C ARG A 93 18.64 -5.25 19.51
N THR A 94 19.59 -5.70 18.69
CA THR A 94 19.68 -5.23 17.29
C THR A 94 18.43 -5.60 16.47
N THR A 95 17.80 -6.73 16.76
CA THR A 95 16.56 -7.17 16.09
C THR A 95 15.40 -6.26 16.47
N ILE A 96 15.20 -5.98 17.76
CA ILE A 96 14.12 -5.10 18.19
C ILE A 96 14.32 -3.65 17.74
N GLU A 97 15.55 -3.15 17.73
CA GLU A 97 15.88 -1.83 17.16
C GLU A 97 15.54 -1.76 15.68
N TRP A 98 15.87 -2.81 14.92
CA TRP A 98 15.49 -2.92 13.51
C TRP A 98 13.96 -2.95 13.33
N ILE A 99 13.22 -3.76 14.11
CA ILE A 99 11.75 -3.86 14.04
C ILE A 99 11.13 -2.48 14.33
N LYS A 100 11.56 -1.81 15.41
CA LYS A 100 11.08 -0.48 15.78
C LYS A 100 11.33 0.54 14.66
N LYS A 101 12.52 0.52 14.05
CA LYS A 101 12.86 1.42 12.94
C LYS A 101 12.06 1.11 11.67
N TYR A 102 11.96 -0.17 11.28
CA TYR A 102 11.31 -0.63 10.05
C TYR A 102 9.81 -0.34 10.06
N PHE A 103 9.14 -0.58 11.18
CA PHE A 103 7.72 -0.27 11.36
C PHE A 103 7.46 1.14 11.90
N GLN A 104 8.50 1.92 12.24
CA GLN A 104 8.43 3.28 12.79
C GLN A 104 7.60 3.38 14.09
N LEU A 105 7.84 2.45 15.02
CA LEU A 105 7.04 2.24 16.23
C LEU A 105 7.16 3.35 17.30
N ASP A 106 8.02 4.34 17.08
CA ASP A 106 8.12 5.56 17.88
C ASP A 106 6.97 6.55 17.63
N VAL A 107 6.27 6.40 16.50
CA VAL A 107 5.11 7.22 16.14
C VAL A 107 3.85 6.69 16.84
N ASP A 108 3.05 7.55 17.45
CA ASP A 108 1.71 7.15 17.93
C ASP A 108 0.72 7.24 16.75
N LEU A 109 0.36 6.08 16.18
CA LEU A 109 -0.53 6.05 15.01
C LEU A 109 -1.97 6.43 15.38
N VAL A 110 -2.44 6.06 16.58
CA VAL A 110 -3.81 6.37 17.01
C VAL A 110 -3.98 7.87 17.18
N GLN A 111 -3.00 8.54 17.78
CA GLN A 111 -3.00 10.01 17.84
C GLN A 111 -2.96 10.63 16.45
N LEU A 112 -2.10 10.11 15.57
CA LEU A 112 -1.94 10.64 14.22
C LEU A 112 -3.22 10.50 13.37
N GLU A 113 -3.93 9.37 13.48
CA GLU A 113 -5.25 9.18 12.85
C GLU A 113 -6.32 10.12 13.42
N SER A 114 -6.24 10.43 14.72
CA SER A 114 -7.10 11.43 15.34
C SER A 114 -6.85 12.82 14.75
N ASP A 115 -5.59 13.20 14.57
CA ASP A 115 -5.21 14.49 13.99
C ASP A 115 -5.66 14.62 12.53
N TRP A 116 -5.53 13.56 11.73
CA TRP A 116 -6.05 13.53 10.35
C TRP A 116 -7.57 13.67 10.30
N ALA A 117 -8.29 12.98 11.19
CA ALA A 117 -9.75 13.06 11.25
C ALA A 117 -10.26 14.42 11.74
N ALA A 118 -9.48 15.14 12.56
CA ALA A 118 -9.80 16.51 12.95
C ALA A 118 -9.56 17.50 11.80
N ARG A 119 -8.53 17.25 10.97
CA ARG A 119 -8.13 18.12 9.86
C ARG A 119 -8.99 17.97 8.62
N ASP A 120 -9.36 16.75 8.26
CA ASP A 120 -10.04 16.45 7.01
C ASP A 120 -11.36 15.72 7.23
N GLN A 121 -12.47 16.35 6.85
CA GLN A 121 -13.80 15.75 6.96
C GLN A 121 -13.97 14.51 6.07
N VAL A 122 -13.26 14.43 4.94
CA VAL A 122 -13.28 13.25 4.08
C VAL A 122 -12.65 12.08 4.82
N TYR A 123 -11.44 12.27 5.36
CA TYR A 123 -10.81 11.28 6.23
C TYR A 123 -11.66 10.98 7.47
N SER A 124 -12.29 11.98 8.10
CA SER A 124 -13.14 11.81 9.30
C SER A 124 -14.38 10.96 9.03
N LYS A 125 -15.10 11.22 7.94
CA LYS A 125 -16.24 10.39 7.50
C LYS A 125 -15.76 9.02 7.03
N GLY A 126 -14.61 9.01 6.38
CA GLY A 126 -13.84 7.82 6.05
C GLY A 126 -13.19 7.16 7.26
N LYS A 127 -13.26 7.68 8.49
CA LYS A 127 -12.59 7.09 9.67
C LYS A 127 -13.15 5.70 9.98
N GLN A 128 -14.36 5.40 9.48
CA GLN A 128 -14.85 4.03 9.38
C GLN A 128 -13.83 3.11 8.71
N VAL A 129 -13.17 3.54 7.64
CA VAL A 129 -12.06 2.85 6.98
C VAL A 129 -10.87 2.60 7.90
N GLY A 130 -10.39 3.60 8.64
CA GLY A 130 -9.30 3.41 9.62
C GLY A 130 -9.70 2.44 10.73
N THR A 131 -10.96 2.47 11.17
CA THR A 131 -11.49 1.47 12.13
C THR A 131 -11.68 0.08 11.53
N LEU A 132 -11.89 -0.02 10.20
CA LEU A 132 -12.00 -1.29 9.48
C LEU A 132 -10.61 -1.86 9.15
N LEU A 133 -9.62 -1.01 8.91
CA LEU A 133 -8.21 -1.33 8.68
C LEU A 133 -7.28 -0.64 9.69
N PRO A 134 -7.37 -1.01 10.98
CA PRO A 134 -6.51 -0.43 12.00
C PRO A 134 -5.03 -0.74 11.73
N GLY A 135 -4.14 0.15 12.19
CA GLY A 135 -2.71 -0.15 12.26
C GLY A 135 -1.95 -0.08 10.95
N VAL A 136 -2.50 0.57 9.91
CA VAL A 136 -1.80 0.78 8.64
C VAL A 136 -0.72 1.85 8.81
N ARG A 137 0.54 1.41 8.79
CA ARG A 137 1.75 2.24 8.91
C ARG A 137 2.50 2.31 7.59
N VAL A 138 3.34 3.32 7.44
CA VAL A 138 4.35 3.36 6.37
C VAL A 138 5.64 2.69 6.84
N LEU A 139 6.18 1.77 6.05
CA LEU A 139 7.45 1.09 6.34
C LEU A 139 8.65 2.02 6.10
N ASN A 140 9.76 1.76 6.78
CA ASN A 140 11.06 2.40 6.55
C ASN A 140 12.05 1.37 6.00
N GLN A 141 11.94 1.11 4.71
CA GLN A 141 12.65 0.04 4.01
C GLN A 141 14.10 0.38 3.70
N ASP A 142 14.89 -0.64 3.35
CA ASP A 142 16.18 -0.45 2.70
C ASP A 142 16.00 0.31 1.37
N PRO A 143 16.80 1.37 1.10
CA PRO A 143 16.65 2.19 -0.11
C PRO A 143 16.82 1.43 -1.41
N TRP A 144 17.74 0.46 -1.48
CA TRP A 144 17.98 -0.30 -2.70
C TRP A 144 16.84 -1.29 -2.96
N GLU A 145 16.43 -2.04 -1.94
CA GLU A 145 15.28 -2.95 -2.01
C GLU A 145 14.00 -2.21 -2.42
N CYS A 146 13.75 -1.05 -1.81
CA CYS A 146 12.59 -0.21 -2.11
C CYS A 146 12.64 0.30 -3.56
N LEU A 147 13.78 0.85 -3.99
CA LEU A 147 13.98 1.34 -5.35
C LEU A 147 13.74 0.25 -6.39
N PHE A 148 14.39 -0.91 -6.22
CA PHE A 148 14.25 -2.05 -7.11
C PHE A 148 12.79 -2.53 -7.19
N GLY A 149 12.13 -2.67 -6.04
CA GLY A 149 10.73 -3.09 -5.96
C GLY A 149 9.79 -2.12 -6.71
N PHE A 150 9.99 -0.81 -6.57
CA PHE A 150 9.15 0.16 -7.25
C PHE A 150 9.48 0.34 -8.74
N ILE A 151 10.71 0.09 -9.19
CA ILE A 151 11.00 -0.07 -10.63
C ILE A 151 10.16 -1.22 -11.20
N CYS A 152 10.06 -2.35 -10.47
CA CYS A 152 9.23 -3.50 -10.82
C CYS A 152 7.72 -3.20 -10.84
N SER A 153 7.28 -2.16 -10.11
CA SER A 153 5.86 -1.83 -9.92
C SER A 153 5.18 -1.12 -11.07
N SER A 154 5.95 -0.45 -11.94
CA SER A 154 5.40 0.33 -13.06
C SER A 154 4.50 -0.54 -13.95
N ASN A 155 3.22 -0.20 -14.14
CA ASN A 155 2.24 -0.99 -14.93
C ASN A 155 2.24 -2.50 -14.56
N ASN A 156 2.03 -2.79 -13.28
CA ASN A 156 2.09 -4.15 -12.73
C ASN A 156 1.10 -4.29 -11.56
N ASN A 157 0.95 -5.51 -11.01
CA ASN A 157 0.13 -5.76 -9.82
C ASN A 157 0.97 -6.34 -8.67
N ILE A 158 0.48 -6.20 -7.44
CA ILE A 158 1.22 -6.56 -6.22
C ILE A 158 1.73 -8.00 -6.25
N ALA A 159 0.90 -8.96 -6.68
CA ALA A 159 1.26 -10.37 -6.73
C ALA A 159 2.44 -10.63 -7.68
N ARG A 160 2.39 -10.08 -8.90
CA ARG A 160 3.48 -10.22 -9.87
C ARG A 160 4.75 -9.49 -9.44
N ILE A 161 4.64 -8.30 -8.84
CA ILE A 161 5.80 -7.57 -8.30
C ILE A 161 6.48 -8.41 -7.21
N THR A 162 5.68 -8.98 -6.30
CA THR A 162 6.16 -9.86 -5.23
C THR A 162 6.93 -11.05 -5.79
N SER A 163 6.35 -11.76 -6.76
CA SER A 163 7.01 -12.88 -7.42
C SER A 163 8.34 -12.47 -8.08
N MET A 164 8.38 -11.34 -8.80
CA MET A 164 9.61 -10.83 -9.43
C MET A 164 10.69 -10.51 -8.38
N VAL A 165 10.33 -9.76 -7.33
CA VAL A 165 11.28 -9.35 -6.28
C VAL A 165 11.80 -10.55 -5.50
N GLN A 166 10.94 -11.53 -5.21
CA GLN A 166 11.37 -12.79 -4.59
C GLN A 166 12.27 -13.60 -5.53
N SER A 167 11.96 -13.72 -6.82
CA SER A 167 12.79 -14.48 -7.76
C SER A 167 14.17 -13.84 -7.95
N ALA A 168 14.27 -12.51 -7.91
CA ALA A 168 15.56 -11.83 -7.93
C ALA A 168 16.42 -12.21 -6.72
N ALA A 169 15.86 -12.22 -5.51
CA ALA A 169 16.60 -12.64 -4.34
C ALA A 169 17.06 -14.10 -4.40
N HIS A 170 16.19 -15.02 -4.83
CA HIS A 170 16.55 -16.43 -4.95
C HIS A 170 17.65 -16.67 -5.99
N HIS A 171 17.64 -15.92 -7.10
CA HIS A 171 18.58 -16.14 -8.20
C HIS A 171 19.91 -15.41 -8.02
N PHE A 172 19.88 -14.17 -7.52
CA PHE A 172 21.06 -13.29 -7.43
C PHE A 172 21.67 -13.20 -6.03
N SER A 173 21.18 -14.00 -5.07
CA SER A 173 21.80 -14.12 -3.74
C SER A 173 21.86 -15.57 -3.30
N PRO A 174 22.99 -16.01 -2.72
CA PRO A 174 23.06 -17.33 -2.08
C PRO A 174 22.08 -17.40 -0.91
N PRO A 175 21.61 -18.60 -0.53
CA PRO A 175 20.76 -18.76 0.64
C PRO A 175 21.56 -18.36 1.90
N LEU A 176 20.95 -17.54 2.76
CA LEU A 176 21.54 -17.17 4.05
C LEU A 176 21.39 -18.33 5.05
N LEU A 177 20.18 -18.90 5.10
CA LEU A 177 19.84 -20.00 6.00
C LEU A 177 18.61 -20.76 5.49
N THR A 178 18.37 -21.91 6.09
CA THR A 178 17.15 -22.69 5.88
C THR A 178 16.31 -22.66 7.15
N TYR A 179 15.01 -22.39 7.02
CA TYR A 179 14.06 -22.40 8.11
C TYR A 179 12.81 -23.18 7.70
N GLN A 180 12.28 -23.96 8.64
CA GLN A 180 11.05 -24.73 8.45
C GLN A 180 9.92 -24.03 9.21
N PRO A 181 8.97 -23.39 8.50
CA PRO A 181 7.79 -22.83 9.14
C PRO A 181 6.95 -23.93 9.81
N PRO A 182 6.14 -23.58 10.83
CA PRO A 182 5.20 -24.52 11.43
C PRO A 182 4.22 -25.09 10.39
N PRO A 183 3.64 -26.28 10.63
CA PRO A 183 2.63 -26.84 9.75
C PRO A 183 1.43 -25.88 9.58
N SER A 184 1.01 -25.70 8.33
CA SER A 184 -0.08 -24.82 7.95
C SER A 184 -1.43 -25.54 7.92
N SER A 185 -2.52 -24.86 8.29
CA SER A 185 -3.88 -25.34 8.03
C SER A 185 -4.12 -25.59 6.55
N GLN A 186 -4.69 -26.74 6.20
CA GLN A 186 -5.27 -26.93 4.86
C GLN A 186 -6.50 -26.03 4.72
N VAL A 187 -6.52 -25.13 3.73
CA VAL A 187 -7.76 -24.50 3.27
C VAL A 187 -8.43 -25.50 2.34
N THR A 188 -9.32 -26.33 2.87
CA THR A 188 -10.23 -27.16 2.07
C THR A 188 -11.45 -26.31 1.64
N GLY A 189 -11.52 -25.97 0.35
CA GLY A 189 -12.76 -25.62 -0.34
C GLY A 189 -13.24 -24.16 -0.24
N GLY A 190 -13.05 -23.40 -1.32
CA GLY A 190 -13.75 -22.13 -1.55
C GLY A 190 -13.17 -21.39 -2.76
N ALA A 191 -14.04 -20.82 -3.60
CA ALA A 191 -13.75 -20.26 -4.93
C ALA A 191 -12.85 -18.99 -4.97
N ILE A 192 -11.95 -18.82 -4.00
CA ILE A 192 -10.98 -17.71 -3.87
C ILE A 192 -9.55 -18.15 -4.25
N ALA A 193 -9.37 -19.38 -4.72
CA ALA A 193 -8.07 -19.95 -5.10
C ALA A 193 -7.40 -19.28 -6.33
N ALA A 194 -8.10 -18.41 -7.06
CA ALA A 194 -7.57 -17.81 -8.29
C ALA A 194 -6.69 -16.56 -8.09
N ALA A 195 -6.61 -15.99 -6.88
CA ALA A 195 -5.84 -14.75 -6.63
C ALA A 195 -4.60 -14.94 -5.72
N ALA A 196 -4.35 -16.15 -5.23
CA ALA A 196 -3.26 -16.45 -4.29
C ALA A 196 -2.35 -17.57 -4.84
N SER A 197 -1.69 -17.32 -5.97
CA SER A 197 -0.75 -18.28 -6.57
C SER A 197 0.65 -18.28 -5.93
N ASP A 198 0.83 -17.68 -4.75
CA ASP A 198 2.15 -17.52 -4.10
C ASP A 198 2.21 -18.03 -2.64
N MET A 199 1.26 -18.90 -2.25
CA MET A 199 1.30 -19.57 -0.96
C MET A 199 1.85 -20.98 -1.14
N THR A 200 3.16 -21.14 -0.91
CA THR A 200 3.80 -22.45 -0.90
C THR A 200 3.33 -23.24 0.32
N VAL A 201 2.42 -24.18 0.08
CA VAL A 201 2.06 -25.24 1.03
C VAL A 201 3.18 -26.25 1.02
N SER A 202 4.14 -26.13 1.93
CA SER A 202 5.08 -27.20 2.17
C SER A 202 5.60 -27.15 3.60
N ALA A 203 5.45 -28.28 4.30
CA ALA A 203 6.09 -28.52 5.60
C ALA A 203 7.61 -28.74 5.48
N ASN A 204 8.19 -28.53 4.30
CA ASN A 204 9.62 -28.72 4.04
C ASN A 204 10.43 -27.48 4.44
N PRO A 205 11.68 -27.67 4.90
CA PRO A 205 12.60 -26.57 5.13
C PRO A 205 12.76 -25.70 3.87
N LYS A 206 12.58 -24.38 4.02
CA LYS A 206 12.68 -23.38 2.95
C LYS A 206 13.99 -22.61 3.07
N ALA A 207 14.70 -22.43 1.96
CA ALA A 207 15.87 -21.57 1.89
C ALA A 207 15.43 -20.09 1.84
N TYR A 208 16.07 -19.26 2.66
CA TYR A 208 15.82 -17.83 2.73
C TYR A 208 17.03 -17.07 2.18
N HIS A 209 16.77 -16.17 1.25
CA HIS A 209 17.80 -15.42 0.52
C HIS A 209 17.70 -13.93 0.88
N PRO A 210 18.82 -13.26 1.20
CA PRO A 210 18.83 -11.82 1.40
C PRO A 210 18.53 -11.10 0.08
N PHE A 211 18.24 -9.80 0.14
CA PHE A 211 18.08 -9.04 -1.10
C PHE A 211 19.45 -8.76 -1.75
N PRO A 212 19.63 -8.96 -3.07
CA PRO A 212 20.95 -8.82 -3.68
C PRO A 212 21.41 -7.36 -3.72
N PRO A 213 22.70 -7.07 -3.49
CA PRO A 213 23.24 -5.71 -3.61
C PRO A 213 23.20 -5.23 -5.07
N PRO A 214 23.35 -3.91 -5.34
CA PRO A 214 23.40 -3.38 -6.70
C PRO A 214 24.45 -4.07 -7.59
N SER A 215 25.60 -4.43 -7.02
CA SER A 215 26.68 -5.13 -7.73
C SER A 215 26.26 -6.48 -8.33
N SER A 216 25.23 -7.14 -7.81
CA SER A 216 24.74 -8.42 -8.36
C SER A 216 24.03 -8.27 -9.71
N PHE A 217 23.73 -7.04 -10.15
CA PHE A 217 22.94 -6.76 -11.36
C PHE A 217 23.73 -6.02 -12.44
N THR A 218 25.06 -5.95 -12.35
CA THR A 218 25.91 -5.19 -13.28
C THR A 218 26.48 -6.04 -14.43
N ASP A 219 26.43 -7.38 -14.32
CA ASP A 219 26.95 -8.28 -15.35
C ASP A 219 26.10 -8.26 -16.63
N ALA A 220 26.72 -8.52 -17.78
CA ALA A 220 26.04 -8.55 -19.08
C ALA A 220 24.92 -9.60 -19.16
N SER A 221 25.03 -10.70 -18.42
CA SER A 221 24.00 -11.75 -18.32
C SER A 221 22.77 -11.33 -17.52
N THR A 222 22.83 -10.24 -16.76
CA THR A 222 21.73 -9.78 -15.90
C THR A 222 20.43 -9.56 -16.69
N VAL A 223 20.49 -8.89 -17.85
CA VAL A 223 19.29 -8.58 -18.63
C VAL A 223 18.62 -9.85 -19.18
N PRO A 224 19.33 -10.77 -19.86
CA PRO A 224 18.79 -12.08 -20.25
C PRO A 224 18.19 -12.87 -19.09
N THR A 225 18.87 -12.91 -17.94
CA THR A 225 18.39 -13.63 -16.75
C THR A 225 17.11 -13.01 -16.19
N LEU A 226 17.05 -11.69 -16.02
CA LEU A 226 15.81 -11.04 -15.55
C LEU A 226 14.66 -11.20 -16.57
N LEU A 227 14.96 -11.24 -17.88
CA LEU A 227 13.96 -11.53 -18.90
C LEU A 227 13.36 -12.94 -18.72
N SER A 228 14.19 -13.96 -18.48
CA SER A 228 13.69 -15.33 -18.24
C SER A 228 12.91 -15.45 -16.94
N LEU A 229 13.21 -14.62 -15.94
CA LEU A 229 12.45 -14.47 -14.69
C LEU A 229 11.19 -13.60 -14.82
N GLY A 230 10.83 -13.14 -16.01
CA GLY A 230 9.55 -12.47 -16.26
C GLY A 230 9.50 -10.96 -15.99
N PHE A 231 10.65 -10.30 -15.86
CA PHE A 231 10.75 -8.85 -15.62
C PHE A 231 10.37 -7.99 -16.83
N GLY A 232 10.49 -8.56 -18.04
CA GLY A 232 10.19 -7.87 -19.30
C GLY A 232 11.10 -6.66 -19.52
N TYR A 233 10.54 -5.53 -19.97
CA TYR A 233 11.33 -4.32 -20.25
C TYR A 233 12.07 -3.77 -19.01
N ARG A 234 11.61 -4.11 -17.80
CA ARG A 234 12.18 -3.64 -16.53
C ARG A 234 13.56 -4.25 -16.26
N SER A 235 13.89 -5.38 -16.90
CA SER A 235 15.23 -5.98 -16.84
C SER A 235 16.32 -4.96 -17.20
N LYS A 236 16.08 -4.14 -18.24
CA LYS A 236 17.02 -3.09 -18.67
C LYS A 236 17.15 -1.98 -17.63
N PHE A 237 16.02 -1.56 -17.04
CA PHE A 237 15.98 -0.48 -16.05
C PHE A 237 16.76 -0.84 -14.79
N ILE A 238 16.59 -2.07 -14.30
CA ILE A 238 17.32 -2.61 -13.15
C ILE A 238 18.81 -2.65 -13.44
N HIS A 239 19.21 -3.27 -14.56
CA HIS A 239 20.62 -3.40 -14.93
C HIS A 239 21.30 -2.03 -15.09
N GLN A 240 20.67 -1.09 -15.78
CA GLN A 240 21.22 0.26 -15.99
C GLN A 240 21.29 1.05 -14.68
N THR A 241 20.28 0.96 -13.83
CA THR A 241 20.28 1.60 -12.50
C THR A 241 21.38 1.04 -11.61
N ALA A 242 21.52 -0.28 -11.56
CA ALA A 242 22.57 -0.95 -10.80
C ALA A 242 23.97 -0.58 -11.28
N ARG A 243 24.18 -0.53 -12.60
CA ARG A 243 25.45 -0.07 -13.19
C ARG A 243 25.75 1.37 -12.84
N LEU A 244 24.80 2.29 -13.04
CA LEU A 244 24.99 3.70 -12.73
C LEU A 244 25.38 3.88 -11.24
N LEU A 245 24.70 3.16 -10.34
CA LEU A 245 25.01 3.17 -8.91
C LEU A 245 26.44 2.72 -8.61
N VAL A 246 26.85 1.56 -9.14
CA VAL A 246 28.16 0.97 -8.87
C VAL A 246 29.31 1.74 -9.55
N GLU A 247 29.06 2.31 -10.73
CA GLU A 247 30.05 3.11 -11.47
C GLU A 247 30.22 4.51 -10.86
N SER A 248 29.17 5.10 -10.29
CA SER A 248 29.22 6.49 -9.77
C SER A 248 29.59 6.59 -8.29
N HIS A 249 29.45 5.51 -7.52
CA HIS A 249 29.62 5.52 -6.07
C HIS A 249 30.39 4.29 -5.59
N SER A 250 31.40 4.52 -4.74
CA SER A 250 32.20 3.43 -4.15
C SER A 250 31.39 2.55 -3.18
N ASP A 251 30.37 3.12 -2.55
CA ASP A 251 29.41 2.41 -1.69
C ASP A 251 27.98 2.80 -2.11
N PRO A 252 27.39 2.08 -3.07
CA PRO A 252 26.06 2.38 -3.61
C PRO A 252 24.95 2.40 -2.56
N GLN A 253 24.98 1.46 -1.61
CA GLN A 253 23.98 1.38 -0.56
C GLN A 253 24.07 2.60 0.37
N LYS A 254 25.29 2.95 0.81
CA LYS A 254 25.50 4.14 1.65
C LYS A 254 25.14 5.43 0.93
N TYR A 255 25.38 5.53 -0.37
CA TYR A 255 24.90 6.66 -1.17
C TYR A 255 23.37 6.78 -1.11
N LEU A 256 22.63 5.70 -1.39
CA LEU A 256 21.18 5.73 -1.32
C LEU A 256 20.66 6.04 0.09
N GLU A 257 21.31 5.54 1.13
CA GLU A 257 20.99 5.89 2.52
C GLU A 257 21.21 7.37 2.82
N SER A 258 22.25 7.98 2.26
CA SER A 258 22.57 9.40 2.46
C SER A 258 21.46 10.33 1.95
N LEU A 259 20.66 9.88 0.97
CA LEU A 259 19.52 10.64 0.45
C LEU A 259 18.47 10.95 1.52
N ARG A 260 18.42 10.18 2.63
CA ARG A 260 17.57 10.49 3.80
C ARG A 260 17.84 11.88 4.37
N ALA A 261 19.10 12.33 4.36
CA ALA A 261 19.52 13.60 4.93
C ALA A 261 19.25 14.80 4.00
N LEU A 262 19.05 14.56 2.70
CA LEU A 262 18.80 15.64 1.74
C LEU A 262 17.38 16.21 1.88
N PRO A 263 17.17 17.47 1.51
CA PRO A 263 15.82 18.00 1.26
C PRO A 263 15.04 17.14 0.25
N THR A 264 13.71 17.08 0.41
CA THR A 264 12.84 16.17 -0.35
C THR A 264 12.92 16.38 -1.86
N ASP A 265 13.02 17.62 -2.33
CA ASP A 265 13.22 17.96 -3.74
C ASP A 265 14.57 17.45 -4.27
N LYS A 266 15.65 17.58 -3.50
CA LYS A 266 16.99 17.11 -3.88
C LYS A 266 17.10 15.59 -3.87
N ALA A 267 16.54 14.92 -2.87
CA ALA A 267 16.44 13.47 -2.87
C ALA A 267 15.61 12.97 -4.07
N ARG A 268 14.53 13.67 -4.44
CA ARG A 268 13.72 13.35 -5.62
C ARG A 268 14.51 13.53 -6.92
N GLU A 269 15.22 14.65 -7.08
CA GLU A 269 16.07 14.92 -8.25
C GLU A 269 17.08 13.79 -8.45
N ALA A 270 17.79 13.39 -7.39
CA ALA A 270 18.74 12.28 -7.43
C ALA A 270 18.09 10.94 -7.85
N LEU A 271 16.90 10.63 -7.32
CA LEU A 271 16.18 9.39 -7.70
C LEU A 271 15.74 9.39 -9.16
N LEU A 272 15.36 10.54 -9.71
CA LEU A 272 14.89 10.67 -11.10
C LEU A 272 16.00 10.49 -12.15
N GLU A 273 17.27 10.46 -11.74
CA GLU A 273 18.40 10.14 -12.62
C GLU A 273 18.44 8.64 -12.99
N PHE A 274 17.84 7.78 -12.16
CA PHE A 274 17.86 6.34 -12.39
C PHE A 274 16.89 5.91 -13.49
N THR A 275 17.34 4.94 -14.30
CA THR A 275 16.54 4.46 -15.42
C THR A 275 15.31 3.69 -14.94
N GLY A 276 14.13 4.05 -15.47
CA GLY A 276 12.86 3.46 -15.05
C GLY A 276 12.25 4.12 -13.81
N VAL A 277 12.86 5.18 -13.28
CA VAL A 277 12.34 5.95 -12.16
C VAL A 277 11.65 7.23 -12.65
N GLY A 278 10.32 7.19 -12.69
CA GLY A 278 9.50 8.39 -12.86
C GLY A 278 9.06 9.00 -11.52
N PRO A 279 8.32 10.13 -11.54
CA PRO A 279 7.86 10.82 -10.32
C PRO A 279 7.18 9.90 -9.29
N LYS A 280 6.28 9.01 -9.74
CA LYS A 280 5.61 8.03 -8.87
C LYS A 280 6.60 7.10 -8.17
N VAL A 281 7.56 6.55 -8.91
CA VAL A 281 8.55 5.60 -8.36
C VAL A 281 9.45 6.32 -7.37
N ALA A 282 9.95 7.51 -7.71
CA ALA A 282 10.76 8.34 -6.81
C ALA A 282 9.98 8.65 -5.52
N ASP A 283 8.72 9.06 -5.62
CA ASP A 283 7.89 9.38 -4.46
C ASP A 283 7.59 8.15 -3.59
N CYS A 284 7.42 6.97 -4.17
CA CYS A 284 7.31 5.73 -3.37
C CYS A 284 8.59 5.48 -2.54
N VAL A 285 9.77 5.68 -3.13
CA VAL A 285 11.06 5.52 -2.41
C VAL A 285 11.24 6.60 -1.34
N LEU A 286 10.89 7.84 -1.65
CA LEU A 286 10.94 8.96 -0.69
C LEU A 286 10.09 8.67 0.54
N LEU A 287 8.85 8.22 0.34
CA LEU A 287 7.89 7.94 1.41
C LEU A 287 8.28 6.68 2.22
N MET A 288 8.56 5.56 1.53
CA MET A 288 8.65 4.23 2.17
C MET A 288 10.08 3.79 2.52
N SER A 289 11.07 4.64 2.30
CA SER A 289 12.47 4.32 2.62
C SER A 289 13.33 5.54 3.03
N LEU A 290 13.07 6.71 2.45
CA LEU A 290 13.86 7.91 2.75
C LEU A 290 13.25 8.82 3.83
N GLY A 291 12.13 8.40 4.43
CA GLY A 291 11.50 9.07 5.58
C GLY A 291 10.80 10.38 5.25
N LYS A 292 10.48 10.65 3.97
CA LYS A 292 9.78 11.88 3.54
C LYS A 292 8.27 11.70 3.67
N LYS A 293 7.78 11.83 4.91
CA LYS A 293 6.41 11.53 5.35
C LYS A 293 5.33 12.37 4.64
N GLU A 294 5.72 13.53 4.14
CA GLU A 294 4.88 14.51 3.46
C GLU A 294 4.67 14.18 1.96
N VAL A 295 5.44 13.25 1.41
CA VAL A 295 5.39 12.90 -0.01
C VAL A 295 4.21 11.97 -0.29
N VAL A 296 3.40 12.31 -1.29
CA VAL A 296 2.24 11.53 -1.73
C VAL A 296 2.52 10.95 -3.13
N PRO A 297 2.85 9.66 -3.25
CA PRO A 297 3.01 9.01 -4.55
C PRO A 297 1.66 8.97 -5.29
N LEU A 298 1.58 9.52 -6.50
CA LEU A 298 0.35 9.52 -7.28
C LEU A 298 0.38 8.42 -8.34
N ASP A 299 -0.39 7.36 -8.11
CA ASP A 299 -0.73 6.37 -9.12
C ASP A 299 -2.19 6.51 -9.57
N VAL A 300 -2.66 5.60 -10.42
CA VAL A 300 -4.04 5.63 -10.93
C VAL A 300 -5.11 5.49 -9.84
N HIS A 301 -4.80 4.80 -8.73
CA HIS A 301 -5.71 4.63 -7.60
C HIS A 301 -5.78 5.89 -6.75
N VAL A 302 -4.62 6.47 -6.43
CA VAL A 302 -4.51 7.72 -5.67
C VAL A 302 -5.15 8.87 -6.42
N VAL A 303 -4.89 8.95 -7.72
CA VAL A 303 -5.58 9.88 -8.61
C VAL A 303 -7.09 9.63 -8.57
N GLY A 304 -7.51 8.37 -8.73
CA GLY A 304 -8.93 7.99 -8.71
C GLY A 304 -9.66 8.47 -7.46
N PHE A 305 -9.12 8.24 -6.26
CA PHE A 305 -9.78 8.71 -5.04
C PHE A 305 -9.58 10.22 -4.81
N ALA A 306 -8.49 10.83 -5.27
CA ALA A 306 -8.31 12.28 -5.24
C ALA A 306 -9.43 13.00 -6.02
N GLU A 307 -9.81 12.47 -7.19
CA GLU A 307 -10.94 12.99 -7.96
C GLU A 307 -12.29 12.69 -7.26
N ARG A 308 -12.50 11.44 -6.82
CA ARG A 308 -13.78 11.00 -6.23
C ARG A 308 -14.10 11.66 -4.90
N LEU A 309 -13.10 11.81 -4.02
CA LEU A 309 -13.29 12.22 -2.63
C LEU A 309 -13.05 13.72 -2.42
N TYR A 310 -12.10 14.30 -3.16
CA TYR A 310 -11.71 15.71 -3.00
C TYR A 310 -12.08 16.58 -4.20
N GLY A 311 -12.68 16.01 -5.25
CA GLY A 311 -13.09 16.76 -6.44
C GLY A 311 -11.92 17.36 -7.22
N LEU A 312 -10.70 16.84 -7.02
CA LEU A 312 -9.52 17.35 -7.72
C LEU A 312 -9.64 17.05 -9.21
N ARG A 313 -9.35 18.04 -10.07
CA ARG A 313 -9.26 17.83 -11.52
C ARG A 313 -7.85 17.37 -11.86
N THR A 314 -7.66 16.09 -12.14
CA THR A 314 -6.32 15.50 -12.37
C THR A 314 -5.97 15.30 -13.85
N GLY A 315 -6.64 16.03 -14.74
CA GLY A 315 -6.50 15.93 -16.19
C GLY A 315 -7.85 15.65 -16.85
N GLY A 316 -7.97 15.91 -18.16
CA GLY A 316 -9.18 15.56 -18.90
C GLY A 316 -9.30 14.04 -19.09
N LYS A 317 -10.53 13.50 -19.14
CA LYS A 317 -10.77 12.07 -19.45
C LYS A 317 -9.94 11.63 -20.67
N GLY A 318 -9.03 10.67 -20.47
CA GLY A 318 -8.18 10.11 -21.53
C GLY A 318 -6.87 10.85 -21.81
N LYS A 319 -6.54 11.95 -21.11
CA LYS A 319 -5.20 12.54 -21.15
C LYS A 319 -4.39 12.02 -19.97
N GLY A 320 -3.23 11.43 -20.23
CA GLY A 320 -2.31 10.93 -19.20
C GLY A 320 -1.84 12.04 -18.25
N MET A 321 -1.43 11.65 -17.05
CA MET A 321 -0.90 12.56 -16.03
C MET A 321 0.36 13.27 -16.54
N THR A 322 0.32 14.60 -16.64
CA THR A 322 1.52 15.40 -16.96
C THR A 322 2.31 15.70 -15.68
N LYS A 323 3.60 16.04 -15.80
CA LYS A 323 4.45 16.42 -14.64
C LYS A 323 3.86 17.59 -13.85
N SER A 324 3.26 18.57 -14.55
CA SER A 324 2.61 19.73 -13.90
C SER A 324 1.37 19.32 -13.11
N VAL A 325 0.49 18.50 -13.69
CA VAL A 325 -0.73 18.04 -13.01
C VAL A 325 -0.38 17.13 -11.82
N TYR A 326 0.67 16.33 -11.94
CA TYR A 326 1.21 15.53 -10.84
C TYR A 326 1.62 16.43 -9.66
N GLY A 327 2.45 17.44 -9.91
CA GLY A 327 2.91 18.37 -8.88
C GLY A 327 1.76 19.12 -8.21
N ILE A 328 0.82 19.66 -8.99
CA ILE A 328 -0.34 20.39 -8.45
C ILE A 328 -1.22 19.48 -7.59
N THR A 329 -1.47 18.25 -8.05
CA THR A 329 -2.31 17.29 -7.30
C THR A 329 -1.66 16.90 -5.98
N GLN A 330 -0.34 16.61 -6.00
CA GLN A 330 0.42 16.28 -4.80
C GLN A 330 0.41 17.44 -3.80
N SER A 331 0.65 18.68 -4.25
CA SER A 331 0.64 19.85 -3.38
C SER A 331 -0.70 20.05 -2.70
N LYS A 332 -1.83 19.88 -3.43
CA LYS A 332 -3.17 19.99 -2.85
C LYS A 332 -3.46 18.92 -1.81
N LEU A 333 -3.08 17.67 -2.08
CA LEU A 333 -3.25 16.60 -1.10
C LEU A 333 -2.40 16.83 0.16
N ARG A 334 -1.18 17.34 -0.02
CA ARG A 334 -0.31 17.74 1.10
C ARG A 334 -0.89 18.91 1.91
N GLU A 335 -1.50 19.89 1.26
CA GLU A 335 -2.20 21.00 1.95
C GLU A 335 -3.35 20.48 2.82
N VAL A 336 -4.11 19.51 2.32
CA VAL A 336 -5.22 18.88 3.05
C VAL A 336 -4.74 18.02 4.21
N TRP A 337 -3.73 17.17 4.01
CA TRP A 337 -3.33 16.17 5.02
C TRP A 337 -2.15 16.60 5.91
N GLY A 338 -1.42 17.65 5.55
CA GLY A 338 -0.28 18.17 6.31
C GLY A 338 1.01 17.36 6.15
N ASP A 339 1.87 17.42 7.16
CA ASP A 339 3.24 16.87 7.11
C ASP A 339 3.30 15.34 7.05
N TRP A 340 2.18 14.67 7.30
CA TRP A 340 2.03 13.21 7.25
C TRP A 340 1.18 12.73 6.08
N ALA A 341 1.04 13.57 5.04
CA ALA A 341 0.20 13.30 3.89
C ALA A 341 0.44 11.94 3.22
N GLY A 342 1.69 11.47 3.14
CA GLY A 342 2.01 10.15 2.59
C GLY A 342 1.50 9.00 3.44
N TRP A 343 1.47 9.17 4.76
CA TRP A 343 0.89 8.18 5.67
C TRP A 343 -0.64 8.16 5.60
N THR A 344 -1.28 9.33 5.52
CA THR A 344 -2.72 9.41 5.26
C THR A 344 -3.08 8.71 3.95
N GLN A 345 -2.29 8.92 2.90
CA GLN A 345 -2.44 8.22 1.63
C GLN A 345 -2.31 6.70 1.78
N ALA A 346 -1.39 6.19 2.59
CA ALA A 346 -1.21 4.75 2.79
C ALA A 346 -2.47 4.09 3.39
N VAL A 347 -3.12 4.74 4.37
CA VAL A 347 -4.38 4.27 4.97
C VAL A 347 -5.49 4.26 3.91
N LEU A 348 -5.66 5.36 3.17
CA LEU A 348 -6.69 5.47 2.14
C LEU A 348 -6.46 4.48 1.00
N PHE A 349 -5.20 4.26 0.60
CA PHE A 349 -4.85 3.28 -0.43
C PHE A 349 -5.15 1.85 0.02
N ALA A 350 -4.80 1.49 1.25
CA ALA A 350 -5.12 0.16 1.80
C ALA A 350 -6.63 -0.14 1.74
N SER A 351 -7.46 0.89 1.88
CA SER A 351 -8.92 0.76 1.77
C SER A 351 -9.47 0.56 0.37
N ASP A 352 -8.73 0.99 -0.66
CA ASP A 352 -9.10 0.78 -2.06
C ASP A 352 -8.71 -0.64 -2.53
N LEU A 353 -7.97 -1.42 -1.70
CA LEU A 353 -7.56 -2.79 -2.01
C LEU A 353 -8.69 -3.80 -1.69
N PRO A 354 -9.30 -4.44 -2.71
CA PRO A 354 -10.49 -5.28 -2.50
C PRO A 354 -10.26 -6.47 -1.57
N PHE A 355 -9.07 -7.08 -1.59
CA PHE A 355 -8.74 -8.26 -0.78
C PHE A 355 -8.57 -7.93 0.71
N LEU A 356 -8.15 -6.71 1.05
CA LEU A 356 -8.11 -6.24 2.43
C LEU A 356 -9.54 -5.98 2.92
N MET A 357 -10.37 -5.31 2.11
CA MET A 357 -11.78 -5.05 2.41
C MET A 357 -12.63 -6.33 2.53
N SER A 358 -12.40 -7.32 1.67
CA SER A 358 -13.16 -8.58 1.70
C SER A 358 -12.91 -9.39 2.98
N SER A 359 -11.77 -9.18 3.63
CA SER A 359 -11.42 -9.85 4.90
C SER A 359 -12.21 -9.28 6.09
N ILE A 360 -12.88 -8.15 5.91
CA ILE A 360 -13.65 -7.43 6.95
C ILE A 360 -15.16 -7.61 6.76
N ALA A 361 -15.62 -7.98 5.56
CA ALA A 361 -17.03 -8.02 5.23
C ALA A 361 -17.73 -9.34 5.65
N ASN A 362 -18.67 -9.23 6.60
CA ASN A 362 -19.97 -9.88 6.45
C ASN A 362 -20.72 -9.16 5.29
N PRO A 363 -21.51 -9.84 4.45
CA PRO A 363 -21.93 -9.36 3.12
C PRO A 363 -22.91 -8.15 3.08
N THR A 364 -23.04 -7.36 4.15
CA THR A 364 -24.05 -6.30 4.26
C THR A 364 -23.54 -4.86 4.12
N THR A 365 -22.24 -4.59 4.11
CA THR A 365 -21.73 -3.22 3.88
C THR A 365 -21.39 -2.99 2.41
N ARG A 366 -22.34 -2.39 1.67
CA ARG A 366 -22.12 -1.89 0.31
C ARG A 366 -21.11 -0.73 0.30
N PRO A 367 -20.39 -0.50 -0.81
CA PRO A 367 -19.45 0.61 -0.96
C PRO A 367 -20.11 1.96 -0.68
N ILE A 368 -19.36 2.85 -0.04
CA ILE A 368 -19.74 4.23 0.29
C ILE A 368 -20.29 4.92 -0.98
N LYS A 369 -21.55 5.34 -0.95
CA LYS A 369 -22.14 6.13 -2.05
C LYS A 369 -21.44 7.49 -2.13
N PRO A 370 -21.21 8.04 -3.33
CA PRO A 370 -20.57 9.33 -3.50
C PRO A 370 -21.38 10.44 -2.81
N VAL A 371 -20.75 11.13 -1.86
CA VAL A 371 -21.30 12.34 -1.26
C VAL A 371 -21.08 13.48 -2.25
N LYS A 372 -22.16 14.12 -2.72
CA LYS A 372 -22.07 15.33 -3.55
C LYS A 372 -21.64 16.51 -2.66
N ILE A 373 -20.35 16.84 -2.65
CA ILE A 373 -19.84 18.04 -2.00
C ILE A 373 -19.88 19.18 -3.01
N LYS A 374 -20.65 20.24 -2.74
CA LYS A 374 -20.71 21.44 -3.57
C LYS A 374 -19.75 22.47 -2.96
N VAL A 375 -18.54 22.58 -3.52
CA VAL A 375 -17.59 23.64 -3.14
C VAL A 375 -18.00 24.91 -3.87
N LEU A 376 -18.46 25.92 -3.13
CA LEU A 376 -18.77 27.25 -3.66
C LEU A 376 -17.59 28.19 -3.37
N PRO A 377 -16.95 28.80 -4.39
CA PRO A 377 -15.94 29.82 -4.16
C PRO A 377 -16.61 31.09 -3.61
N LYS A 378 -16.17 31.56 -2.44
CA LYS A 378 -16.53 32.88 -1.90
C LYS A 378 -15.39 33.82 -2.25
N ILE A 379 -15.63 34.75 -3.19
CA ILE A 379 -14.68 35.81 -3.52
C ILE A 379 -15.12 37.03 -2.71
N GLU A 380 -14.39 37.34 -1.64
CA GLU A 380 -14.50 38.64 -0.96
C GLU A 380 -13.33 39.51 -1.43
N SER A 381 -13.65 40.60 -2.11
CA SER A 381 -12.69 41.60 -2.54
C SER A 381 -12.47 42.61 -1.40
N SER A 382 -11.30 42.58 -0.76
CA SER A 382 -10.75 43.76 -0.10
C SER A 382 -9.48 44.16 -0.83
N GLU A 383 -9.35 45.44 -1.15
CA GLU A 383 -8.15 45.99 -1.78
C GLU A 383 -6.92 45.63 -0.92
N SER A 384 -5.93 45.01 -1.55
CA SER A 384 -4.72 44.38 -0.99
C SER A 384 -4.92 43.02 -0.30
N SER A 385 -4.52 41.96 -1.02
CA SER A 385 -4.40 40.54 -0.62
C SER A 385 -5.62 39.64 -0.92
N ILE A 386 -5.46 38.73 -1.89
CA ILE A 386 -6.42 37.67 -2.19
C ILE A 386 -6.27 36.57 -1.13
N ILE A 387 -7.19 36.52 -0.17
CA ILE A 387 -7.36 35.39 0.74
C ILE A 387 -8.47 34.51 0.17
N THR A 388 -8.16 33.27 -0.21
CA THR A 388 -9.18 32.29 -0.62
C THR A 388 -9.57 31.48 0.61
N SER A 389 -10.84 31.58 1.05
CA SER A 389 -11.40 30.71 2.10
C SER A 389 -12.55 29.87 1.54
N PHE A 390 -12.71 28.65 2.05
CA PHE A 390 -13.74 27.71 1.61
C PHE A 390 -14.70 27.42 2.78
N SER A 391 -16.02 27.44 2.53
CA SER A 391 -17.05 26.97 3.46
C SER A 391 -17.78 25.77 2.88
N VAL A 392 -18.12 24.80 3.74
CA VAL A 392 -18.78 23.54 3.38
C VAL A 392 -20.20 23.53 3.95
N GLU A 393 -21.21 23.49 3.10
CA GLU A 393 -22.60 23.20 3.49
C GLU A 393 -23.00 21.79 3.02
N ALA A 394 -23.54 21.00 3.93
CA ALA A 394 -24.10 19.67 3.64
C ALA A 394 -25.64 19.74 3.69
N LYS A 395 -26.32 19.25 2.66
CA LYS A 395 -27.77 18.98 2.69
C LYS A 395 -28.00 17.47 2.61
N GLY A 396 -28.59 16.89 3.65
CA GLY A 396 -29.03 15.50 3.69
C GLY A 396 -29.60 15.13 5.06
N GLU A 397 -30.84 14.65 5.08
CA GLU A 397 -31.56 14.19 6.26
C GLU A 397 -31.26 12.71 6.51
N LEU A 398 -30.95 12.34 7.75
CA LEU A 398 -30.63 10.97 8.19
C LEU A 398 -31.91 10.26 8.63
N THR A 399 -32.29 9.18 7.94
CA THR A 399 -33.22 8.19 8.49
C THR A 399 -32.44 7.03 9.09
N LEU A 400 -32.55 6.87 10.41
CA LEU A 400 -32.13 5.69 11.18
C LEU A 400 -33.33 4.73 11.23
N GLU A 401 -33.25 3.57 10.58
CA GLU A 401 -34.12 2.44 10.90
C GLU A 401 -33.42 1.51 11.89
N GLY A 402 -33.82 1.65 13.16
CA GLY A 402 -33.54 0.72 14.25
C GLY A 402 -34.74 0.74 15.19
N VAL A 403 -35.50 -0.36 15.17
CA VAL A 403 -36.67 -0.73 15.98
C VAL A 403 -36.87 0.12 17.26
N LEU A 404 -37.87 1.00 17.26
CA LEU A 404 -38.72 1.32 18.42
C LEU A 404 -40.10 1.79 17.94
N ALA A 405 -41.13 1.40 18.68
CA ALA A 405 -42.53 1.52 18.34
C ALA A 405 -43.11 2.94 18.48
N SER A 406 -44.26 3.11 17.83
CA SER A 406 -45.39 4.01 18.14
C SER A 406 -45.54 5.35 17.40
N GLU A 407 -46.77 5.46 16.86
CA GLU A 407 -47.60 6.64 16.60
C GLU A 407 -47.29 7.59 15.43
N ARG A 408 -48.05 7.35 14.35
CA ARG A 408 -48.33 8.28 13.25
C ARG A 408 -49.21 9.43 13.74
N ILE A 409 -48.69 10.65 13.71
CA ILE A 409 -49.52 11.86 13.64
C ILE A 409 -49.56 12.32 12.18
N ASN A 410 -50.78 12.41 11.67
CA ASN A 410 -51.13 12.70 10.30
C ASN A 410 -51.36 14.21 10.15
N LYS A 411 -50.60 14.91 9.33
CA LYS A 411 -51.02 16.21 8.77
C LYS A 411 -50.68 16.26 7.28
N ARG A 412 -51.74 16.06 6.48
CA ARG A 412 -51.84 16.47 5.08
C ARG A 412 -51.97 17.98 5.04
N GLU A 413 -51.18 18.64 4.22
CA GLU A 413 -51.64 19.85 3.52
C GLU A 413 -51.34 19.72 2.02
N THR A 414 -52.42 19.90 1.28
CA THR A 414 -52.54 19.86 -0.17
C THR A 414 -52.38 21.28 -0.68
N VAL A 415 -51.59 21.52 -1.72
CA VAL A 415 -51.87 22.62 -2.68
C VAL A 415 -51.62 22.14 -4.10
N GLU A 416 -52.58 22.47 -4.94
CA GLU A 416 -52.87 21.94 -6.26
C GLU A 416 -52.07 22.56 -7.42
N ARG A 417 -52.06 21.77 -8.50
CA ARG A 417 -51.88 22.02 -9.94
C ARG A 417 -52.04 23.45 -10.46
N ILE A 418 -51.23 23.78 -11.48
CA ILE A 418 -51.71 24.30 -12.79
C ILE A 418 -50.89 23.61 -13.91
N GLY A 419 -51.55 23.21 -14.99
CA GLY A 419 -50.98 22.43 -16.11
C GLY A 419 -51.03 23.14 -17.47
N GLN A 420 -51.04 22.30 -18.52
CA GLN A 420 -51.03 22.54 -19.99
C GLN A 420 -49.62 22.67 -20.61
N GLY A 421 -49.26 22.03 -21.72
CA GLY A 421 -49.93 21.12 -22.66
C GLY A 421 -49.09 21.02 -23.95
N GLU A 422 -49.09 19.83 -24.58
CA GLU A 422 -48.77 19.53 -26.01
C GLU A 422 -47.31 19.76 -26.50
N SER A 423 -46.71 19.04 -27.45
CA SER A 423 -47.04 17.93 -28.36
C SER A 423 -45.71 17.30 -28.87
N LYS A 424 -45.72 16.02 -29.29
CA LYS A 424 -44.61 15.35 -30.01
C LYS A 424 -44.60 15.77 -31.49
N PRO A 425 -43.43 15.71 -32.15
CA PRO A 425 -43.33 14.77 -33.27
C PRO A 425 -42.00 13.98 -33.30
N SER A 426 -42.05 12.91 -34.09
CA SER A 426 -41.03 11.88 -34.29
C SER A 426 -39.82 12.36 -35.09
N SER A 427 -38.62 11.83 -34.84
CA SER A 427 -37.69 11.36 -35.89
C SER A 427 -36.33 10.90 -35.34
N LEU A 428 -35.86 9.79 -35.91
CA LEU A 428 -34.47 9.33 -36.04
C LEU A 428 -33.73 8.87 -34.77
N GLU A 429 -33.92 7.58 -34.44
CA GLU A 429 -32.94 6.80 -33.68
C GLU A 429 -31.66 6.65 -34.52
N LEU A 430 -30.62 7.41 -34.16
CA LEU A 430 -29.24 7.08 -34.51
C LEU A 430 -28.73 6.12 -33.44
N GLU A 431 -28.63 4.83 -33.78
CA GLU A 431 -27.93 3.84 -32.97
C GLU A 431 -26.48 4.31 -32.77
N ALA A 432 -26.18 4.78 -31.56
CA ALA A 432 -24.83 5.14 -31.17
C ALA A 432 -23.99 3.87 -31.04
N GLU A 433 -23.13 3.64 -32.03
CA GLU A 433 -22.23 2.49 -32.05
C GLU A 433 -21.27 2.51 -30.86
N SER A 434 -21.21 1.39 -30.12
CA SER A 434 -20.37 1.24 -28.94
C SER A 434 -18.89 1.42 -29.26
N MET A 435 -18.14 2.01 -28.31
CA MET A 435 -16.68 2.15 -28.41
C MET A 435 -15.97 0.79 -28.61
N GLY A 436 -16.57 -0.29 -28.12
CA GLY A 436 -16.09 -1.65 -28.35
C GLY A 436 -16.16 -2.07 -29.83
N ASP A 437 -17.18 -1.63 -30.56
CA ASP A 437 -17.40 -2.01 -31.95
C ASP A 437 -16.51 -1.18 -32.91
N ARG A 438 -16.24 0.09 -32.57
CA ARG A 438 -15.25 0.92 -33.27
C ARG A 438 -13.82 0.36 -33.14
N ILE A 439 -13.47 -0.21 -31.98
CA ILE A 439 -12.17 -0.85 -31.76
C ILE A 439 -12.05 -2.16 -32.57
N LYS A 440 -13.13 -2.93 -32.71
CA LYS A 440 -13.15 -4.16 -33.50
C LYS A 440 -13.01 -3.90 -35.00
N ARG A 441 -13.68 -2.89 -35.56
CA ARG A 441 -13.50 -2.52 -36.98
C ARG A 441 -12.10 -2.02 -37.30
N ARG A 442 -11.49 -1.24 -36.39
CA ARG A 442 -10.10 -0.79 -36.56
C ARG A 442 -9.08 -1.93 -36.56
N ARG A 443 -9.37 -3.04 -35.87
CA ARG A 443 -8.53 -4.26 -35.91
C ARG A 443 -8.74 -5.10 -37.17
N ARG A 444 -9.87 -4.93 -37.87
CA ARG A 444 -10.19 -5.63 -39.12
C ARG A 444 -9.86 -4.84 -40.39
N GLY A 445 -9.42 -3.58 -40.26
CA GLY A 445 -9.08 -2.73 -41.42
C GLY A 445 -10.30 -2.23 -42.21
N GLU A 446 -11.48 -2.21 -41.59
CA GLU A 446 -12.77 -1.85 -42.22
C GLU A 446 -13.16 -0.38 -41.97
N LEU A 447 -12.21 0.48 -41.60
CA LEU A 447 -12.38 1.91 -41.34
C LEU A 447 -11.25 2.74 -41.95
#